data_AF-A0A831K5H7-F1
#
_entry.id   AF-A0A831K5H7-F1
#
_cell.length_a   1.000
_cell.length_b   1.000
_cell.length_c   1.000
_cell.angle_alpha   90.00
_cell.angle_beta   90.00
_cell.angle_gamma   90.00
#
_symmetry.space_group_name_H-M   'P 1'
#
loop_
_entity.id
_entity.type
_entity.pdbx_description
1 polymer ?
#
loop_
_entity_poly.entity_id
_entity_poly.type
_entity_poly.pdbx_seq_one_letter_code
_entity_poly.pdbx_strand_id
1 'polypeptide(L)'
;LQDYIHTLIENFAEKSSRGYFTRLYLMEMANPTGLVKEKWKKLIEPRRQKFLKLIQAIMKKEHVDEDVIFCEMSIMSQCRALLTVGPTDIVHLLGRPLSPEVIHRLANHITRFSLAGIRAIAQKG
;
A
#
# COMPACT_ATOMS: atom_id res chain seq x y z
N LEU A 1 -0.32 10.42 -6.42
CA LEU A 1 -0.69 9.60 -5.24
C LEU A 1 -1.86 8.68 -5.56
N GLN A 2 -2.95 9.22 -6.11
CA GLN A 2 -4.10 8.46 -6.59
C GLN A 2 -3.70 7.27 -7.48
N ASP A 3 -3.03 7.51 -8.61
CA ASP A 3 -2.65 6.43 -9.55
C ASP A 3 -1.82 5.33 -8.90
N TYR A 4 -0.95 5.71 -7.95
CA TYR A 4 -0.12 4.77 -7.20
C TYR A 4 -0.98 3.87 -6.30
N ILE A 5 -1.91 4.45 -5.54
CA ILE A 5 -2.82 3.71 -4.67
C ILE A 5 -3.77 2.83 -5.48
N HIS A 6 -4.32 3.34 -6.58
CA HIS A 6 -5.15 2.54 -7.51
C HIS A 6 -4.37 1.34 -8.04
N THR A 7 -3.16 1.57 -8.56
CA THR A 7 -2.29 0.49 -9.04
C THR A 7 -1.99 -0.54 -7.94
N LEU A 8 -1.71 -0.11 -6.71
CA LEU A 8 -1.47 -1.04 -5.60
C LEU A 8 -2.71 -1.87 -5.28
N ILE A 9 -3.86 -1.23 -5.14
CA ILE A 9 -5.13 -1.89 -4.78
C ILE A 9 -5.55 -2.88 -5.86
N GLU A 10 -5.42 -2.52 -7.13
CA GLU A 10 -5.71 -3.44 -8.26
C GLU A 10 -4.77 -4.65 -8.25
N ASN A 11 -3.46 -4.43 -8.13
CA ASN A 11 -2.49 -5.52 -8.05
C ASN A 11 -2.74 -6.45 -6.86
N PHE A 12 -3.23 -5.90 -5.74
CA PHE A 12 -3.49 -6.66 -4.52
C PHE A 12 -4.84 -7.38 -4.55
N ALA A 13 -5.81 -6.86 -5.28
CA ALA A 13 -7.07 -7.54 -5.53
C ALA A 13 -6.95 -8.65 -6.60
N GLU A 14 -5.90 -8.61 -7.42
CA GLU A 14 -5.73 -9.53 -8.54
C GLU A 14 -5.48 -10.98 -8.07
N LYS A 15 -6.25 -11.92 -8.63
CA LYS A 15 -6.19 -13.35 -8.29
C LYS A 15 -5.26 -14.17 -9.18
N SER A 16 -4.56 -13.53 -10.13
CA SER A 16 -3.65 -14.20 -11.06
C SER A 16 -2.33 -14.63 -10.38
N SER A 17 -1.45 -15.30 -11.14
CA SER A 17 -0.10 -15.68 -10.68
C SER A 17 0.71 -14.50 -10.11
N ARG A 18 0.44 -13.29 -10.59
CA ARG A 18 0.99 -12.05 -10.06
C ARG A 18 0.54 -11.76 -8.62
N GLY A 19 -0.72 -11.99 -8.30
CA GLY A 19 -1.26 -11.88 -6.93
C GLY A 19 -0.74 -12.98 -5.98
N TYR A 20 -0.43 -14.17 -6.51
CA TYR A 20 0.27 -15.22 -5.75
C TYR A 20 1.67 -14.79 -5.33
N PHE A 21 2.44 -14.19 -6.24
CA PHE A 21 3.76 -13.63 -5.94
C PHE A 21 3.69 -12.53 -4.87
N THR A 22 2.67 -11.68 -4.91
CA THR A 22 2.44 -10.66 -3.89
C THR A 22 2.07 -11.25 -2.52
N ARG A 23 1.28 -12.33 -2.47
CA ARG A 23 1.00 -13.05 -1.19
C ARG A 23 2.25 -13.72 -0.63
N LEU A 24 3.03 -14.39 -1.47
CA LEU A 24 4.30 -15.00 -1.08
C LEU A 24 5.25 -13.96 -0.45
N TYR A 25 5.29 -12.76 -1.02
CA TYR A 25 6.02 -11.62 -0.46
C TYR A 25 5.56 -11.23 0.95
N LEU A 26 4.25 -11.17 1.19
CA LEU A 26 3.75 -10.84 2.54
C LEU A 26 4.08 -11.92 3.56
N MET A 27 4.04 -13.18 3.14
CA MET A 27 4.46 -14.29 4.00
C MET A 27 5.96 -14.18 4.34
N GLU A 28 6.82 -13.81 3.38
CA GLU A 28 8.24 -13.55 3.63
C GLU A 28 8.48 -12.30 4.50
N MET A 29 7.64 -11.26 4.41
CA MET A 29 7.73 -10.11 5.32
C MET A 29 7.31 -10.47 6.75
N ALA A 30 6.26 -11.28 6.90
CA ALA A 30 5.73 -11.70 8.19
C ALA A 30 6.61 -12.77 8.86
N ASN A 31 7.22 -13.65 8.06
CA ASN A 31 8.12 -14.70 8.51
C ASN A 31 9.36 -14.77 7.59
N PRO A 32 10.39 -13.94 7.84
CA PRO A 32 11.55 -13.82 6.96
C PRO A 32 12.36 -15.11 6.88
N THR A 33 12.29 -15.82 5.74
CA THR A 33 13.11 -17.01 5.49
C THR A 33 14.48 -16.68 4.90
N GLY A 34 14.64 -15.47 4.35
CA GLY A 34 15.88 -14.99 3.75
C GLY A 34 16.06 -15.39 2.29
N LEU A 35 15.24 -16.30 1.78
CA LEU A 35 15.32 -16.86 0.42
C LEU A 35 15.17 -15.80 -0.68
N VAL A 36 14.51 -14.69 -0.35
CA VAL A 36 14.09 -13.69 -1.33
C VAL A 36 14.53 -12.27 -0.96
N LYS A 37 15.10 -12.04 0.23
CA LYS A 37 15.42 -10.72 0.76
C LYS A 37 16.24 -9.82 -0.19
N GLU A 38 17.33 -10.31 -0.77
CA GLU A 38 18.23 -9.49 -1.60
C GLU A 38 17.68 -9.19 -3.00
N LYS A 39 17.16 -10.20 -3.70
CA LYS A 39 16.57 -10.03 -5.04
C LYS A 39 15.37 -9.09 -4.97
N TRP A 40 14.61 -9.15 -3.89
CA TRP A 40 13.46 -8.30 -3.68
C TRP A 40 13.81 -6.87 -3.30
N LYS A 41 14.82 -6.66 -2.45
CA LYS A 41 15.34 -5.32 -2.18
C LYS A 41 15.70 -4.62 -3.50
N LYS A 42 16.38 -5.30 -4.42
CA LYS A 42 16.71 -4.75 -5.74
C LYS A 42 15.49 -4.39 -6.61
N LEU A 43 14.39 -5.14 -6.50
CA LEU A 43 13.17 -4.92 -7.29
C LEU A 43 12.22 -3.86 -6.69
N ILE A 44 12.07 -3.84 -5.37
CA ILE A 44 11.09 -3.01 -4.66
C ILE A 44 11.67 -1.66 -4.26
N GLU A 45 12.95 -1.61 -3.86
CA GLU A 45 13.58 -0.38 -3.38
C GLU A 45 13.43 0.80 -4.35
N PRO A 46 13.63 0.64 -5.68
CA PRO A 46 13.44 1.75 -6.61
C PRO A 46 11.99 2.28 -6.63
N ARG A 47 11.00 1.40 -6.47
CA ARG A 47 9.58 1.78 -6.43
C ARG A 47 9.22 2.44 -5.11
N ARG A 48 9.76 1.92 -4.00
CA ARG A 48 9.60 2.50 -2.66
C ARG A 48 10.18 3.90 -2.60
N GLN A 49 11.39 4.11 -3.12
CA GLN A 49 12.03 5.43 -3.14
C GLN A 49 11.23 6.45 -3.95
N LYS A 50 10.66 6.06 -5.10
CA LYS A 50 9.73 6.92 -5.85
C LYS A 50 8.50 7.31 -5.01
N PHE A 51 7.99 6.37 -4.23
CA PHE A 51 6.82 6.62 -3.39
C PHE A 51 7.13 7.54 -2.20
N LEU A 52 8.26 7.32 -1.53
CA LEU A 52 8.75 8.19 -0.45
C LEU A 52 8.94 9.63 -0.97
N LYS A 53 9.57 9.81 -2.14
CA LYS A 53 9.73 11.13 -2.77
C LYS A 53 8.39 11.80 -3.09
N LEU A 54 7.39 11.03 -3.51
CA LEU A 54 6.05 11.55 -3.76
C LEU A 54 5.39 12.06 -2.47
N ILE A 55 5.48 11.31 -1.38
CA ILE A 55 4.92 11.71 -0.08
C ILE A 55 5.66 12.94 0.45
N GLN A 56 7.00 12.91 0.43
CA GLN A 56 7.85 14.04 0.77
C GLN A 56 7.45 15.32 0.03
N ALA A 57 7.23 15.23 -1.28
CA ALA A 57 6.79 16.37 -2.09
C ALA A 57 5.42 16.91 -1.67
N ILE A 58 4.48 16.03 -1.30
CA ILE A 58 3.16 16.43 -0.78
C ILE A 58 3.31 17.15 0.57
N MET A 59 4.23 16.68 1.42
CA MET A 59 4.55 17.30 2.70
C MET A 59 5.39 18.58 2.58
N LYS A 60 5.95 18.87 1.40
CA LYS A 60 6.88 19.98 1.15
C LYS A 60 8.14 19.94 2.03
N LYS A 61 8.66 18.74 2.33
CA LYS A 61 9.88 18.53 3.13
C LYS A 61 11.13 18.45 2.24
N GLU A 62 12.26 18.94 2.75
CA GLU A 62 13.54 18.93 2.02
C GLU A 62 14.16 17.52 1.92
N HIS A 63 13.98 16.69 2.95
CA HIS A 63 14.46 15.31 3.01
C HIS A 63 13.35 14.34 3.41
N VAL A 64 13.59 13.05 3.15
CA VAL A 64 12.74 11.95 3.64
C VAL A 64 13.11 11.70 5.10
N ASP A 65 12.16 11.97 6.00
CA ASP A 65 12.30 11.72 7.44
C ASP A 65 11.31 10.65 7.93
N GLU A 66 11.25 10.46 9.26
CA GLU A 66 10.40 9.44 9.88
C GLU A 66 8.91 9.64 9.57
N ASP A 67 8.41 10.87 9.51
CA ASP A 67 7.00 11.11 9.17
C ASP A 67 6.68 10.69 7.74
N VAL A 68 7.59 10.95 6.79
CA VAL A 68 7.43 10.50 5.39
C VAL A 68 7.38 8.97 5.34
N ILE A 69 8.26 8.31 6.11
CA ILE A 69 8.30 6.85 6.20
C ILE A 69 7.04 6.29 6.85
N PHE A 70 6.56 6.89 7.94
CA PHE A 70 5.35 6.46 8.64
C PHE A 70 4.09 6.68 7.80
N CYS A 71 4.03 7.76 7.03
CA CYS A 71 2.97 7.95 6.03
C CYS A 71 3.01 6.85 4.97
N GLU A 72 4.18 6.51 4.44
CA GLU A 72 4.34 5.41 3.47
C GLU A 72 3.85 4.07 4.05
N MET A 73 4.30 3.74 5.26
CA MET A 73 3.91 2.52 5.97
C MET A 73 2.40 2.45 6.20
N SER A 74 1.78 3.58 6.58
CA SER A 74 0.34 3.68 6.84
C SER A 74 -0.48 3.44 5.57
N ILE A 75 -0.05 4.00 4.44
CA ILE A 75 -0.72 3.80 3.14
C ILE A 75 -0.57 2.34 2.69
N MET A 76 0.64 1.80 2.76
CA MET A 76 0.90 0.42 2.37
C MET A 76 0.12 -0.58 3.24
N SER A 77 -0.03 -0.31 4.54
CA SER A 77 -0.83 -1.14 5.45
C SER A 77 -2.29 -1.21 4.99
N GLN A 78 -2.90 -0.07 4.69
CA GLN A 78 -4.28 -0.01 4.18
C GLN A 78 -4.43 -0.73 2.84
N CYS A 79 -3.48 -0.56 1.91
CA CYS A 79 -3.53 -1.26 0.63
C CYS A 79 -3.44 -2.78 0.81
N ARG A 80 -2.54 -3.26 1.69
CA ARG A 80 -2.32 -4.68 1.95
C ARG A 80 -3.49 -5.39 2.63
N ALA A 81 -4.47 -4.66 3.18
CA ALA A 81 -5.64 -5.26 3.81
C ALA A 81 -6.36 -6.28 2.89
N LEU A 82 -6.36 -6.03 1.57
CA LEU A 82 -6.94 -6.95 0.57
C LEU A 82 -6.20 -8.29 0.43
N LEU A 83 -4.98 -8.38 0.92
CA LEU A 83 -4.16 -9.59 0.86
C LEU A 83 -4.12 -10.35 2.20
N THR A 84 -4.27 -9.63 3.31
CA THR A 84 -4.17 -10.18 4.66
C THR A 84 -5.51 -10.59 5.25
N VAL A 85 -6.61 -9.98 4.79
CA VAL A 85 -7.98 -10.35 5.19
C VAL A 85 -8.52 -11.36 4.19
N GLY A 86 -9.07 -12.47 4.69
CA GLY A 86 -9.62 -13.52 3.84
C GLY A 86 -10.74 -12.99 2.94
N PRO A 87 -10.92 -13.52 1.71
CA PRO A 87 -11.97 -13.04 0.81
C PRO A 87 -13.37 -13.09 1.44
N THR A 88 -13.66 -14.11 2.25
CA THR A 88 -14.93 -14.26 2.98
C THR A 88 -15.11 -13.17 4.04
N ASP A 89 -14.05 -12.86 4.79
CA ASP A 89 -14.06 -11.85 5.83
C ASP A 89 -14.20 -10.44 5.24
N ILE A 90 -13.55 -10.17 4.10
CA ILE A 90 -13.72 -8.92 3.35
C ILE A 90 -15.19 -8.75 2.93
N VAL A 91 -15.81 -9.79 2.37
CA VAL A 91 -17.21 -9.74 1.97
C VAL A 91 -18.13 -9.52 3.17
N HIS A 92 -17.83 -10.16 4.31
CA HIS A 92 -18.58 -9.96 5.55
C HIS A 92 -18.47 -8.51 6.05
N LEU A 93 -17.25 -7.96 6.13
CA LEU A 93 -17.00 -6.57 6.58
C LEU A 93 -17.65 -5.53 5.65
N LEU A 94 -17.66 -5.80 4.35
CA LEU A 94 -18.25 -4.89 3.36
C LEU A 94 -19.76 -5.05 3.21
N GLY A 95 -20.34 -6.16 3.71
CA GLY A 95 -21.72 -6.56 3.45
C GLY A 95 -22.03 -6.81 1.97
N ARG A 96 -21.01 -6.88 1.10
CA ARG A 96 -21.15 -7.06 -0.36
C ARG A 96 -19.89 -7.65 -0.99
N PRO A 97 -20.00 -8.28 -2.18
CA PRO A 97 -18.84 -8.81 -2.91
C PRO A 97 -17.78 -7.75 -3.22
N LEU A 98 -16.52 -8.16 -3.24
CA LEU A 98 -15.39 -7.31 -3.68
C LEU A 98 -15.38 -7.22 -5.22
N SER A 99 -16.29 -6.42 -5.78
CA SER A 99 -16.36 -6.13 -7.22
C SER A 99 -15.32 -5.09 -7.66
N PRO A 100 -15.02 -4.97 -8.97
CA PRO A 100 -14.14 -3.91 -9.49
C PRO A 100 -14.57 -2.50 -9.07
N GLU A 101 -15.88 -2.24 -9.01
CA GLU A 101 -16.43 -0.98 -8.53
C GLU A 101 -16.09 -0.74 -7.04
N VAL A 102 -16.20 -1.78 -6.22
CA VAL A 102 -15.84 -1.71 -4.79
C VAL A 102 -14.35 -1.43 -4.61
N ILE A 103 -13.50 -2.12 -5.39
CA ILE A 103 -12.04 -1.94 -5.41
C ILE A 103 -11.68 -0.50 -5.78
N HIS A 104 -12.28 0.03 -6.85
CA HIS A 104 -12.08 1.41 -7.29
C HIS A 104 -12.53 2.42 -6.22
N ARG A 105 -13.70 2.20 -5.59
CA ARG A 105 -14.19 3.04 -4.48
C ARG A 105 -13.25 2.99 -3.28
N LEU A 106 -12.70 1.83 -2.93
CA LEU A 106 -11.74 1.68 -1.85
C LEU A 106 -10.44 2.42 -2.14
N ALA A 107 -9.90 2.31 -3.35
CA ALA A 107 -8.71 3.05 -3.77
C ALA A 107 -8.91 4.57 -3.68
N ASN A 108 -10.08 5.07 -4.10
CA ASN A 108 -10.46 6.48 -3.95
C ASN A 108 -10.55 6.90 -2.47
N HIS A 109 -11.15 6.05 -1.63
CA HIS A 109 -11.25 6.30 -0.19
C HIS A 109 -9.86 6.40 0.45
N ILE A 110 -9.00 5.39 0.24
CA ILE A 110 -7.63 5.36 0.78
C ILE A 110 -6.83 6.57 0.29
N THR A 111 -6.98 6.97 -0.98
CA THR A 111 -6.33 8.17 -1.51
C THR A 111 -6.72 9.42 -0.75
N ARG A 112 -8.03 9.65 -0.54
CA ARG A 112 -8.54 10.82 0.18
C ARG A 112 -8.10 10.81 1.66
N PHE A 113 -8.23 9.65 2.31
CA PHE A 113 -7.82 9.46 3.69
C PHE A 113 -6.32 9.74 3.88
N SER A 114 -5.49 9.18 2.99
CA SER A 114 -4.03 9.33 3.03
C SER A 114 -3.60 10.76 2.76
N LEU A 115 -4.22 11.45 1.78
CA LEU A 115 -3.93 12.88 1.54
C LEU A 115 -4.26 13.74 2.76
N ALA A 116 -5.39 13.48 3.42
CA ALA A 116 -5.77 14.20 4.64
C ALA A 116 -4.76 13.92 5.77
N GLY A 117 -4.38 12.65 5.97
CA GLY A 117 -3.38 12.26 6.96
C GLY A 117 -2.02 12.90 6.72
N ILE A 118 -1.48 12.82 5.49
CA ILE A 118 -0.20 13.42 5.12
C ILE A 118 -0.21 14.93 5.42
N ARG A 119 -1.28 15.64 5.03
CA ARG A 119 -1.39 17.09 5.26
C ARG A 119 -1.46 17.42 6.75
N ALA A 120 -2.20 16.63 7.53
CA ALA A 120 -2.31 16.84 8.97
C ALA A 120 -0.97 16.61 9.69
N ILE A 121 -0.20 15.60 9.29
CA ILE A 121 1.13 15.36 9.86
C ILE A 121 2.11 16.46 9.44
N ALA A 122 2.08 16.89 8.17
CA ALA A 122 2.93 17.96 7.68
C ALA A 122 2.69 19.33 8.35
N GLN A 123 1.55 19.52 9.01
CA GLN A 123 1.22 20.75 9.76
C GLN A 123 1.61 20.68 11.24
N LYS A 124 1.94 19.49 11.76
CA LYS A 124 2.27 19.27 13.18
C LYS A 124 3.76 19.39 13.48
N GLY A 125 4.62 19.31 12.47
CA GLY A 125 6.07 19.59 12.55
C GLY A 125 6.38 20.97 12.01
#